data_AF-A0A0N0BQ71-F1
#
_entry.id   AF-A0A0N0BQ71-F1
#
_cell.length_a   1.000
_cell.length_b   1.000
_cell.length_c   1.000
_cell.angle_alpha   90.00
_cell.angle_beta   90.00
_cell.angle_gamma   90.00
#
_symmetry.space_group_name_H-M   'P 1'
#
loop_
_entity.id
_entity.type
_entity.pdbx_description
1 polymer ?
#
loop_
_entity_poly.entity_id
_entity_poly.type
_entity_poly.pdbx_seq_one_letter_code
_entity_poly.pdbx_strand_id
1 'polypeptide(L)'
;MERSDSSTDTDRSLLRQLSKPVLAFVGLVVAGVVGFVTLGGVGVVNALFWLLDPTSIELHFQSHDGPARLVKGYAIVVLTGLVVAGLWTGETALSAAFGGQVQTELTRMQIAQRIEDLNDHVVVCGYGTFGQTVAAQIGDTDTRVVVIEQQAEQYEQALDDGHLALEADASREDALTDAGVKRADTVIGAIDDTNANIQIAVLASQLAPTVQLIVRAGDQQDETVARRVGADEVIIPEVVSGKQVCERL
;
A
#
# COMPACT_ATOMS: atom_id res chain seq x y z
N MET A 1 20.86 6.67 9.42
CA MET A 1 20.27 7.93 8.90
C MET A 1 20.08 7.72 7.40
N GLU A 2 19.11 6.89 7.03
CA GLU A 2 18.82 6.50 5.65
C GLU A 2 17.30 6.30 5.56
N ARG A 3 16.59 7.35 5.19
CA ARG A 3 15.16 7.37 4.86
C ARG A 3 15.02 8.41 3.75
N SER A 4 15.29 8.05 2.49
CA SER A 4 14.93 8.94 1.36
C SER A 4 14.82 8.30 -0.03
N ASP A 5 14.58 6.99 -0.19
CA ASP A 5 14.50 6.42 -1.56
C ASP A 5 13.14 5.83 -1.96
N SER A 6 12.23 5.51 -1.03
CA SER A 6 10.96 4.84 -1.39
C SER A 6 9.90 5.74 -2.06
N SER A 7 10.01 7.08 -1.95
CA SER A 7 9.05 7.99 -2.59
C SER A 7 9.31 8.20 -4.09
N THR A 8 10.54 7.95 -4.56
CA THR A 8 10.93 8.27 -5.95
C THR A 8 10.53 7.21 -6.97
N ASP A 9 10.37 5.95 -6.55
CA ASP A 9 10.04 4.85 -7.47
C ASP A 9 8.53 4.78 -7.77
N THR A 10 7.69 5.07 -6.78
CA THR A 10 6.23 5.17 -6.96
C THR A 10 5.87 6.31 -7.91
N ASP A 11 6.52 7.47 -7.76
CA ASP A 11 6.34 8.65 -8.62
C ASP A 11 6.74 8.37 -10.08
N ARG A 12 7.83 7.65 -10.30
CA ARG A 12 8.27 7.25 -11.64
C ARG A 12 7.31 6.26 -12.30
N SER A 13 6.67 5.38 -11.53
CA SER A 13 5.69 4.42 -12.06
C SER A 13 4.40 5.11 -12.54
N LEU A 14 3.90 6.09 -11.77
CA LEU A 14 2.69 6.86 -12.08
C LEU A 14 2.92 7.80 -13.27
N LEU A 15 4.07 8.48 -13.32
CA LEU A 15 4.47 9.32 -14.46
C LEU A 15 4.58 8.50 -15.75
N ARG A 16 5.06 7.25 -15.67
CA ARG A 16 5.18 6.36 -16.83
C ARG A 16 3.82 5.83 -17.28
N GLN A 17 2.88 5.58 -16.37
CA GLN A 17 1.52 5.15 -16.71
C GLN A 17 0.70 6.26 -17.38
N LEU A 18 0.81 7.50 -16.92
CA LEU A 18 0.10 8.65 -17.51
C LEU A 18 0.73 9.15 -18.81
N SER A 19 1.99 8.79 -19.10
CA SER A 19 2.69 9.28 -20.29
C SER A 19 2.02 8.89 -21.61
N LYS A 20 1.48 7.68 -21.73
CA LYS A 20 0.86 7.18 -22.98
C LYS A 20 -0.43 7.91 -23.36
N PRO A 21 -1.45 8.05 -22.47
CA PRO A 21 -2.67 8.79 -22.81
C PRO A 21 -2.40 10.28 -23.05
N VAL A 22 -1.51 10.89 -22.27
CA VAL A 22 -1.12 12.30 -22.46
C VAL A 22 -0.42 12.48 -23.81
N LEU A 23 0.51 11.61 -24.18
CA LEU A 23 1.16 11.65 -25.50
C LEU A 23 0.17 11.44 -26.65
N ALA A 24 -0.81 10.55 -26.49
CA ALA A 24 -1.85 10.34 -27.49
C ALA A 24 -2.72 11.60 -27.66
N PHE A 25 -3.13 12.24 -26.57
CA PHE A 25 -3.89 13.49 -26.59
C PHE A 25 -3.09 14.63 -27.24
N VAL A 26 -1.84 14.84 -26.82
CA VAL A 26 -0.95 15.86 -27.40
C VAL A 26 -0.70 15.59 -28.89
N GLY A 27 -0.47 14.33 -29.28
CA GLY A 27 -0.29 13.94 -30.67
C GLY A 27 -1.51 14.26 -31.53
N LEU A 28 -2.72 14.07 -30.98
CA LEU A 28 -3.97 14.34 -31.69
C LEU A 28 -4.26 15.84 -31.83
N VAL A 29 -3.91 16.64 -30.81
CA VAL A 29 -3.93 18.11 -30.90
C VAL A 29 -2.95 18.60 -31.98
N VAL A 30 -1.71 18.10 -31.97
CA VAL A 30 -0.70 18.47 -32.97
C VAL A 30 -1.15 18.08 -34.38
N ALA A 31 -1.66 16.86 -34.56
CA ALA A 31 -2.20 16.42 -35.84
C ALA A 31 -3.33 17.35 -36.30
N GLY A 32 -4.28 17.67 -35.41
CA GLY A 32 -5.38 18.59 -35.68
C GLY A 32 -4.92 19.97 -36.14
N VAL A 33 -3.97 20.58 -35.42
CA VAL A 33 -3.38 21.87 -35.79
C VAL A 33 -2.70 21.80 -37.15
N VAL A 34 -1.85 20.80 -37.39
CA VAL A 34 -1.16 20.63 -38.68
C VAL A 34 -2.16 20.44 -39.83
N GLY A 35 -3.20 19.64 -39.63
CA GLY A 35 -4.25 19.42 -40.61
C GLY A 35 -5.03 20.69 -40.92
N PHE A 36 -5.38 21.49 -39.92
CA PHE A 36 -6.06 22.77 -40.15
C PHE A 36 -5.18 23.83 -40.80
N VAL A 37 -3.89 23.91 -40.47
CA VAL A 37 -2.95 24.82 -41.14
C VAL A 37 -2.79 24.44 -42.61
N THR A 38 -2.63 23.14 -42.91
CA THR A 38 -2.38 22.67 -44.28
C THR A 38 -3.63 22.63 -45.17
N LEU A 39 -4.78 22.20 -44.64
CA LEU A 39 -6.04 22.10 -45.39
C LEU A 39 -6.85 23.38 -45.38
N GLY A 40 -6.82 24.13 -44.27
CA GLY A 40 -7.57 25.37 -44.09
C GLY A 40 -6.78 26.63 -44.45
N GLY A 41 -5.44 26.54 -44.62
CA GLY A 41 -4.61 27.69 -44.96
C GLY A 41 -4.54 28.75 -43.87
N VAL A 42 -4.85 28.39 -42.62
CA VAL A 42 -4.91 29.31 -41.48
C VAL A 42 -3.63 29.29 -40.66
N GLY A 43 -3.37 30.36 -39.90
CA GLY A 43 -2.28 30.39 -38.93
C GLY A 43 -2.49 29.43 -37.75
N VAL A 44 -1.40 29.07 -37.06
CA VAL A 44 -1.40 28.12 -35.93
C VAL A 44 -2.38 28.51 -34.82
N VAL A 45 -2.49 29.81 -34.51
CA VAL A 45 -3.43 30.31 -33.49
C VAL A 45 -4.88 30.05 -33.88
N ASN A 46 -5.23 30.29 -35.15
CA ASN A 46 -6.58 30.05 -35.66
C ASN A 46 -6.89 28.55 -35.74
N ALA A 47 -5.91 27.73 -36.14
CA ALA A 47 -6.03 26.28 -36.13
C ALA A 47 -6.27 25.73 -34.71
N LEU A 48 -5.58 26.28 -33.70
CA LEU A 48 -5.82 25.93 -32.30
C LEU A 48 -7.18 26.41 -31.81
N PHE A 49 -7.60 27.63 -32.21
CA PHE A 49 -8.91 28.17 -31.90
C PHE A 49 -10.05 27.31 -32.46
N TRP A 50 -9.90 26.78 -33.67
CA TRP A 50 -10.88 25.86 -34.29
C TRP A 50 -11.05 24.53 -33.54
N LEU A 51 -10.06 24.10 -32.76
CA LEU A 51 -10.21 22.92 -31.89
C LEU A 51 -11.13 23.21 -30.69
N LEU A 52 -11.20 24.46 -30.22
CA LEU A 52 -12.14 24.88 -29.17
C LEU A 52 -13.50 25.24 -29.76
N ASP A 53 -13.50 25.96 -30.89
CA ASP A 53 -14.69 26.45 -31.54
C ASP A 53 -14.74 26.04 -33.02
N PRO A 54 -15.32 24.86 -33.33
CA PRO A 54 -15.47 24.42 -34.71
C PRO A 54 -16.42 25.29 -35.53
N THR A 55 -17.25 26.14 -34.90
CA THR A 55 -18.15 27.04 -35.64
C THR A 55 -17.38 28.12 -36.41
N SER A 56 -16.18 28.47 -35.94
CA SER A 56 -15.26 29.38 -36.62
C SER A 56 -14.80 28.88 -38.00
N ILE A 57 -14.85 27.58 -38.26
CA ILE A 57 -14.57 27.01 -39.59
C ILE A 57 -15.62 27.48 -40.60
N GLU A 58 -16.91 27.51 -40.20
CA GLU A 58 -17.99 28.00 -41.06
C GLU A 58 -17.80 29.47 -41.41
N LEU A 59 -17.49 30.30 -40.41
CA LEU A 59 -17.29 31.74 -40.58
C LEU A 59 -16.10 32.05 -41.50
N HIS A 60 -15.03 31.25 -41.42
CA HIS A 60 -13.87 31.42 -42.28
C HIS A 60 -14.21 31.17 -43.76
N PHE A 61 -14.92 30.08 -44.06
CA PHE A 61 -15.30 29.72 -45.44
C PHE A 61 -16.47 30.53 -46.02
N GLN A 62 -17.11 31.41 -45.24
CA GLN A 62 -18.03 32.42 -45.77
C GLN A 62 -17.29 33.58 -46.45
N SER A 63 -16.04 33.84 -46.04
CA SER A 63 -15.23 34.97 -46.51
C SER A 63 -14.01 34.55 -47.35
N HIS A 64 -13.67 33.26 -47.35
CA HIS A 64 -12.52 32.71 -48.05
C HIS A 64 -12.92 31.47 -48.85
N ASP A 65 -12.49 31.38 -50.11
CA ASP A 65 -12.68 30.20 -50.94
C ASP A 65 -11.73 29.07 -50.52
N GLY A 66 -12.22 27.82 -50.52
CA GLY A 66 -11.38 26.65 -50.26
C GLY A 66 -12.16 25.35 -50.03
N PRO A 67 -11.47 24.26 -49.66
CA PRO A 67 -12.05 22.92 -49.56
C PRO A 67 -12.86 22.72 -48.26
N ALA A 68 -13.90 23.53 -48.05
CA ALA A 68 -14.68 23.59 -46.81
C ALA A 68 -15.23 22.22 -46.36
N ARG A 69 -15.68 21.38 -47.30
CA ARG A 69 -16.18 20.02 -46.97
C ARG A 69 -15.10 19.11 -46.39
N LEU A 70 -13.87 19.18 -46.91
CA LEU A 70 -12.74 18.38 -46.43
C LEU A 70 -12.28 18.85 -45.05
N VAL A 71 -12.19 20.17 -44.84
CA VAL A 71 -11.81 20.74 -43.53
C VAL A 71 -12.85 20.42 -42.46
N LYS A 72 -14.14 20.52 -42.77
CA LYS A 72 -15.23 20.14 -41.85
C LYS A 72 -15.20 18.63 -41.53
N GLY A 73 -15.00 17.78 -42.54
CA GLY A 73 -14.88 16.33 -42.32
C GLY A 73 -13.66 15.96 -41.45
N TYR A 74 -12.54 16.62 -41.70
CA TYR A 74 -11.34 16.48 -40.88
C TYR A 74 -11.56 16.96 -39.44
N ALA A 75 -12.22 18.10 -39.24
CA ALA A 75 -12.56 18.62 -37.92
C ALA A 75 -13.40 17.62 -37.10
N ILE A 76 -14.38 16.96 -37.72
CA ILE A 76 -15.20 15.93 -37.06
C ILE A 76 -14.31 14.77 -36.57
N VAL A 77 -13.39 14.29 -37.41
CA VAL A 77 -12.48 13.19 -37.04
C VAL A 77 -11.56 13.58 -35.88
N VAL A 78 -10.97 14.77 -35.93
CA VAL A 78 -10.08 15.27 -34.87
C VAL A 78 -10.84 15.49 -33.56
N LEU A 79 -12.01 16.15 -33.59
CA LEU A 79 -12.81 16.38 -32.39
C LEU A 79 -13.29 15.06 -31.77
N THR A 80 -13.75 14.10 -32.58
CA THR A 80 -14.12 12.76 -32.10
C THR A 80 -12.93 12.07 -31.44
N GLY A 81 -11.75 12.17 -32.05
CA GLY A 81 -10.51 11.64 -31.49
C GLY A 81 -10.13 12.30 -30.17
N LEU A 82 -10.30 13.62 -30.03
CA LEU A 82 -10.01 14.35 -28.78
C LEU A 82 -10.97 13.94 -27.66
N VAL A 83 -12.26 13.74 -27.97
CA VAL A 83 -13.25 13.27 -27.00
C VAL A 83 -12.89 11.86 -26.51
N VAL A 84 -12.54 10.94 -27.42
CA VAL A 84 -12.13 9.57 -27.06
C VAL A 84 -10.84 9.58 -26.25
N ALA A 85 -9.84 10.35 -26.66
CA ALA A 85 -8.58 10.48 -25.92
C ALA A 85 -8.80 11.12 -24.54
N GLY A 86 -9.70 12.09 -24.44
CA GLY A 86 -10.10 12.73 -23.19
C GLY A 86 -10.77 11.76 -22.23
N LEU A 87 -11.72 10.93 -22.72
CA LEU A 87 -12.36 9.89 -21.92
C LEU A 87 -11.35 8.86 -21.41
N TRP A 88 -10.43 8.40 -22.26
CA TRP A 88 -9.40 7.44 -21.88
C TRP A 88 -8.41 8.01 -20.86
N THR A 89 -8.02 9.28 -21.03
CA THR A 89 -7.17 9.99 -20.06
C THR A 89 -7.89 10.17 -18.74
N GLY A 90 -9.18 10.53 -18.77
CA GLY A 90 -10.02 10.67 -17.58
C GLY A 90 -10.17 9.38 -16.80
N GLU A 91 -10.40 8.26 -17.48
CA GLU A 91 -10.46 6.93 -16.87
C GLU A 91 -9.14 6.55 -16.19
N THR A 92 -8.01 6.78 -16.87
CA THR A 92 -6.68 6.47 -16.31
C THR A 92 -6.37 7.35 -15.09
N ALA A 93 -6.67 8.65 -15.17
CA ALA A 93 -6.46 9.58 -14.06
C ALA A 93 -7.35 9.25 -12.85
N LEU A 94 -8.60 8.85 -13.10
CA LEU A 94 -9.52 8.42 -12.06
C LEU A 94 -9.04 7.12 -11.41
N SER A 95 -8.62 6.12 -12.20
CA SER A 95 -8.10 4.86 -11.68
C SER A 95 -6.81 5.06 -10.88
N ALA A 96 -5.91 5.95 -11.30
CA ALA A 96 -4.71 6.28 -10.54
C ALA A 96 -5.03 6.99 -9.22
N ALA A 97 -6.02 7.89 -9.22
CA ALA A 97 -6.42 8.63 -8.02
C ALA A 97 -7.18 7.75 -7.00
N PHE A 98 -8.01 6.81 -7.47
CA PHE A 98 -8.89 6.02 -6.61
C PHE A 98 -8.42 4.57 -6.38
N GLY A 99 -7.62 4.00 -7.29
CA GLY A 99 -7.28 2.58 -7.29
C GLY A 99 -6.41 2.13 -6.12
N GLY A 100 -5.48 2.97 -5.65
CA GLY A 100 -4.56 2.61 -4.57
C GLY A 100 -5.11 2.82 -3.15
N GLN A 101 -5.96 3.85 -2.95
CA GLN A 101 -6.40 4.23 -1.60
C GLN A 101 -7.70 3.54 -1.19
N VAL A 102 -8.63 3.31 -2.11
CA VAL A 102 -9.94 2.73 -1.76
C VAL A 102 -9.82 1.25 -1.38
N GLN A 103 -8.97 0.48 -2.07
CA GLN A 103 -8.80 -0.94 -1.78
C GLN A 103 -8.04 -1.18 -0.47
N THR A 104 -6.97 -0.42 -0.22
CA THR A 104 -6.11 -0.58 0.96
C THR A 104 -6.85 -0.25 2.25
N GLU A 105 -7.64 0.84 2.27
CA GLU A 105 -8.45 1.20 3.43
C GLU A 105 -9.58 0.19 3.70
N LEU A 106 -10.23 -0.34 2.66
CA LEU A 106 -11.25 -1.37 2.83
C LEU A 106 -10.66 -2.68 3.39
N THR A 107 -9.50 -3.11 2.90
CA THR A 107 -8.81 -4.30 3.41
C THR A 107 -8.44 -4.14 4.89
N ARG A 108 -7.93 -2.98 5.30
CA ARG A 108 -7.62 -2.68 6.71
C ARG A 108 -8.87 -2.75 7.58
N MET A 109 -9.98 -2.17 7.14
CA MET A 109 -11.26 -2.25 7.86
C MET A 109 -11.77 -3.69 8.00
N GLN A 110 -11.67 -4.49 6.94
CA GLN A 110 -12.06 -5.91 6.97
C GLN A 110 -11.19 -6.72 7.93
N ILE A 111 -9.88 -6.49 7.94
CA ILE A 111 -8.95 -7.15 8.86
C ILE A 111 -9.29 -6.76 10.31
N ALA A 112 -9.48 -5.47 10.60
CA ALA A 112 -9.84 -5.00 11.93
C ALA A 112 -11.13 -5.65 12.45
N GLN A 113 -12.18 -5.72 11.61
CA GLN A 113 -13.42 -6.42 11.96
C GLN A 113 -13.20 -7.92 12.22
N ARG A 114 -12.40 -8.59 11.39
CA ARG A 114 -12.07 -10.01 11.61
C ARG A 114 -11.33 -10.23 12.93
N ILE A 115 -10.44 -9.31 13.33
CA ILE A 115 -9.74 -9.36 14.62
C ILE A 115 -10.71 -9.11 15.78
N GLU A 116 -11.70 -8.23 15.60
CA GLU A 116 -12.72 -7.96 16.61
C GLU A 116 -13.55 -9.21 16.95
N ASP A 117 -13.83 -10.05 15.96
CA ASP A 117 -14.56 -11.32 16.11
C ASP A 117 -13.72 -12.47 16.69
N LEU A 118 -12.40 -12.31 16.83
CA LEU A 118 -11.52 -13.34 17.37
C LEU A 118 -11.52 -13.38 18.90
N ASN A 119 -11.42 -14.61 19.41
CA ASN A 119 -11.15 -14.96 20.80
C ASN A 119 -10.15 -16.12 20.81
N ASP A 120 -9.44 -16.29 21.92
CA ASP A 120 -8.49 -17.38 22.17
C ASP A 120 -7.39 -17.47 21.08
N HIS A 121 -7.05 -16.31 20.48
CA HIS A 121 -6.04 -16.18 19.43
C HIS A 121 -4.68 -15.81 20.00
N VAL A 122 -3.64 -15.95 19.16
CA VAL A 122 -2.27 -15.54 19.50
C VAL A 122 -1.93 -14.22 18.83
N VAL A 123 -1.44 -13.26 19.61
CA VAL A 123 -0.91 -11.99 19.10
C VAL A 123 0.61 -12.09 19.01
N VAL A 124 1.17 -11.97 17.81
CA VAL A 124 2.62 -11.97 17.56
C VAL A 124 3.05 -10.53 17.26
N CYS A 125 3.87 -9.97 18.13
CA CYS A 125 4.40 -8.62 18.00
C CYS A 125 5.77 -8.68 17.31
N GLY A 126 5.83 -8.29 16.04
CA GLY A 126 6.99 -8.40 15.18
C GLY A 126 6.90 -9.59 14.23
N TYR A 127 7.18 -9.36 12.94
CA TYR A 127 7.16 -10.35 11.87
C TYR A 127 8.52 -10.48 11.16
N GLY A 128 9.60 -10.37 11.93
CA GLY A 128 10.94 -10.75 11.50
C GLY A 128 11.14 -12.27 11.52
N THR A 129 12.39 -12.74 11.37
CA THR A 129 12.72 -14.18 11.28
C THR A 129 12.10 -15.03 12.40
N PHE A 130 12.16 -14.56 13.64
CA PHE A 130 11.60 -15.28 14.78
C PHE A 130 10.07 -15.25 14.78
N GLY A 131 9.46 -14.08 14.58
CA GLY A 131 8.01 -13.92 14.48
C GLY A 131 7.39 -14.75 13.35
N GLN A 132 8.01 -14.76 12.17
CA GLN A 132 7.61 -15.61 11.03
C GLN A 132 7.63 -17.09 11.39
N THR A 133 8.72 -17.55 12.02
CA THR A 133 8.85 -18.97 12.42
C THR A 133 7.78 -19.35 13.44
N VAL A 134 7.51 -18.48 14.41
CA VAL A 134 6.48 -18.69 15.43
C VAL A 134 5.08 -18.71 14.79
N ALA A 135 4.76 -17.72 13.97
CA ALA A 135 3.45 -17.62 13.32
C ALA A 135 3.18 -18.81 12.39
N ALA A 136 4.18 -19.24 11.62
CA ALA A 136 4.08 -20.42 10.75
C ALA A 136 3.81 -21.69 11.55
N GLN A 137 4.54 -21.94 12.65
CA GLN A 137 4.32 -23.14 13.46
C GLN A 137 2.97 -23.15 14.18
N ILE A 138 2.46 -21.99 14.59
CA ILE A 138 1.12 -21.90 15.18
C ILE A 138 0.06 -22.07 14.08
N GLY A 139 0.30 -21.55 12.87
CA GLY A 139 -0.61 -21.69 11.73
C GLY A 139 -0.86 -23.14 11.29
N ASP A 140 0.04 -24.07 11.63
CA ASP A 140 -0.17 -25.51 11.44
C ASP A 140 -1.17 -26.12 12.44
N THR A 141 -1.69 -25.33 13.38
CA THR A 141 -2.71 -25.70 14.36
C THR A 141 -4.04 -24.97 14.09
N ASP A 142 -5.12 -25.35 14.79
CA ASP A 142 -6.43 -24.65 14.68
C ASP A 142 -6.41 -23.23 15.31
N THR A 143 -5.29 -22.80 15.90
CA THR A 143 -5.16 -21.51 16.58
C THR A 143 -4.93 -20.36 15.59
N ARG A 144 -5.74 -19.30 15.70
CA ARG A 144 -5.64 -18.11 14.84
C ARG A 144 -4.50 -17.20 15.31
N VAL A 145 -3.77 -16.62 14.36
CA VAL A 145 -2.67 -15.68 14.62
C VAL A 145 -3.02 -14.29 14.11
N VAL A 146 -2.76 -13.28 14.95
CA VAL A 146 -2.80 -11.85 14.62
C VAL A 146 -1.39 -11.28 14.79
N VAL A 147 -0.86 -10.67 13.74
CA VAL A 147 0.48 -10.08 13.70
C VAL A 147 0.38 -8.57 13.88
N ILE A 148 1.30 -7.98 14.65
CA ILE A 148 1.50 -6.52 14.69
C ILE A 148 2.91 -6.25 14.18
N GLU A 149 3.04 -5.51 13.08
CA GLU A 149 4.33 -5.23 12.46
C GLU A 149 4.38 -3.79 11.93
N GLN A 150 5.48 -3.09 12.14
CA GLN A 150 5.64 -1.68 11.76
C GLN A 150 6.27 -1.53 10.36
N GLN A 151 7.08 -2.49 9.92
CA GLN A 151 7.73 -2.46 8.62
C GLN A 151 6.77 -2.96 7.54
N ALA A 152 6.43 -2.07 6.59
CA ALA A 152 5.47 -2.35 5.52
C ALA A 152 5.77 -3.67 4.76
N GLU A 153 7.03 -3.95 4.44
CA GLU A 153 7.41 -5.19 3.73
C GLU A 153 7.07 -6.45 4.53
N GLN A 154 7.33 -6.46 5.84
CA GLN A 154 7.05 -7.61 6.70
C GLN A 154 5.56 -7.72 7.03
N TYR A 155 4.87 -6.58 7.13
CA TYR A 155 3.41 -6.53 7.24
C TYR A 155 2.73 -7.14 6.01
N GLU A 156 3.15 -6.75 4.80
CA GLU A 156 2.63 -7.32 3.55
C GLU A 156 2.92 -8.82 3.48
N GLN A 157 4.13 -9.25 3.86
CA GLN A 157 4.48 -10.66 3.92
C GLN A 157 3.57 -11.46 4.88
N ALA A 158 3.23 -10.90 6.05
CA ALA A 158 2.32 -11.57 6.99
C ALA A 158 0.92 -11.80 6.40
N LEU A 159 0.42 -10.86 5.58
CA LEU A 159 -0.85 -11.00 4.87
C LEU A 159 -0.76 -12.06 3.77
N ASP A 160 0.34 -12.08 3.01
CA ASP A 160 0.60 -13.06 1.95
C ASP A 160 0.73 -14.48 2.50
N ASP A 161 1.31 -14.64 3.70
CA ASP A 161 1.39 -15.88 4.45
C ASP A 161 0.02 -16.31 5.04
N GLY A 162 -1.02 -15.48 4.91
CA GLY A 162 -2.41 -15.78 5.28
C GLY A 162 -2.78 -15.40 6.71
N HIS A 163 -1.93 -14.67 7.43
CA HIS A 163 -2.22 -14.18 8.77
C HIS A 163 -3.05 -12.89 8.72
N LEU A 164 -3.77 -12.59 9.81
CA LEU A 164 -4.30 -11.25 10.01
C LEU A 164 -3.16 -10.38 10.54
N ALA A 165 -2.98 -9.18 9.99
CA ALA A 165 -1.90 -8.30 10.41
C ALA A 165 -2.36 -6.85 10.60
N LEU A 166 -1.73 -6.15 11.54
CA LEU A 166 -1.87 -4.72 11.78
C LEU A 166 -0.54 -4.03 11.50
N GLU A 167 -0.56 -3.01 10.63
CA GLU A 167 0.60 -2.18 10.34
C GLU A 167 0.75 -1.11 11.44
N ALA A 168 1.42 -1.47 12.54
CA ALA A 168 1.51 -0.64 13.73
C ALA A 168 2.75 -0.95 14.57
N ASP A 169 3.10 -0.02 15.46
CA ASP A 169 4.13 -0.24 16.48
C ASP A 169 3.52 -0.97 17.69
N ALA A 170 3.89 -2.23 17.87
CA ALA A 170 3.39 -3.08 18.95
C ALA A 170 3.74 -2.57 20.36
N SER A 171 4.72 -1.66 20.50
CA SER A 171 5.04 -1.02 21.78
C SER A 171 4.00 0.03 22.23
N ARG A 172 2.97 0.29 21.40
CA ARG A 172 1.87 1.18 21.73
C ARG A 172 0.64 0.43 22.23
N GLU A 173 -0.05 1.04 23.19
CA GLU A 173 -1.25 0.47 23.81
C GLU A 173 -2.43 0.30 22.82
N ASP A 174 -2.58 1.24 21.87
CA ASP A 174 -3.62 1.18 20.85
C ASP A 174 -3.40 0.01 19.89
N ALA A 175 -2.16 -0.24 19.46
CA ALA A 175 -1.83 -1.38 18.60
C ALA A 175 -2.20 -2.73 19.25
N LEU A 176 -1.88 -2.91 20.54
CA LEU A 176 -2.25 -4.11 21.29
C LEU A 176 -3.77 -4.23 21.48
N THR A 177 -4.45 -3.11 21.70
CA THR A 177 -5.91 -3.06 21.83
C THR A 177 -6.60 -3.45 20.54
N ASP A 178 -6.15 -2.90 19.41
CA ASP A 178 -6.66 -3.18 18.06
C ASP A 178 -6.38 -4.64 17.66
N ALA A 179 -5.27 -5.23 18.13
CA ALA A 179 -4.97 -6.65 17.98
C ALA A 179 -5.85 -7.58 18.85
N GLY A 180 -6.72 -7.01 19.69
CA GLY A 180 -7.63 -7.76 20.54
C GLY A 180 -6.95 -8.42 21.73
N VAL A 181 -5.87 -7.85 22.28
CA VAL A 181 -5.07 -8.47 23.36
C VAL A 181 -5.90 -8.94 24.57
N LYS A 182 -7.01 -8.26 24.89
CA LYS A 182 -7.90 -8.62 26.00
C LYS A 182 -8.64 -9.95 25.82
N ARG A 183 -8.74 -10.42 24.57
CA ARG A 183 -9.41 -11.66 24.17
C ARG A 183 -8.41 -12.71 23.65
N ALA A 184 -7.12 -12.37 23.64
CA ALA A 184 -6.06 -13.26 23.20
C ALA A 184 -5.72 -14.26 24.32
N ASP A 185 -5.30 -15.45 23.93
CA ASP A 185 -4.77 -16.46 24.83
C ASP A 185 -3.28 -16.23 25.13
N THR A 186 -2.55 -15.74 24.12
CA THR A 186 -1.11 -15.55 24.22
C THR A 186 -0.67 -14.30 23.47
N VAL A 187 0.28 -13.57 24.05
CA VAL A 187 1.03 -12.49 23.39
C VAL A 187 2.49 -12.85 23.33
N ILE A 188 3.07 -12.74 22.15
CA ILE A 188 4.47 -13.06 21.89
C ILE A 188 5.21 -11.79 21.46
N GLY A 189 6.14 -11.31 22.28
CA GLY A 189 7.10 -10.28 21.89
C GLY A 189 8.21 -10.89 21.05
N ALA A 190 8.19 -10.66 19.73
CA ALA A 190 9.06 -11.30 18.74
C ALA A 190 9.98 -10.30 18.00
N ILE A 191 10.10 -9.07 18.50
CA ILE A 191 10.96 -8.02 17.94
C ILE A 191 12.41 -8.28 18.36
N ASP A 192 13.39 -7.93 17.51
CA ASP A 192 14.81 -8.06 17.86
C ASP A 192 15.26 -7.10 18.98
N ASP A 193 14.58 -5.96 19.15
CA ASP A 193 14.84 -5.03 20.25
C ASP A 193 14.15 -5.52 21.54
N THR A 194 14.95 -6.04 22.48
CA THR A 194 14.44 -6.50 23.77
C THR A 194 13.68 -5.41 24.53
N ASN A 195 14.06 -4.13 24.41
CA ASN A 195 13.36 -3.06 25.13
C ASN A 195 11.92 -2.90 24.63
N ALA A 196 11.72 -3.02 23.31
CA ALA A 196 10.39 -3.01 22.72
C ALA A 196 9.55 -4.18 23.25
N ASN A 197 10.13 -5.39 23.33
CA ASN A 197 9.43 -6.55 23.90
C ASN A 197 9.12 -6.40 25.40
N ILE A 198 10.01 -5.80 26.18
CA ILE A 198 9.77 -5.48 27.60
C ILE A 198 8.60 -4.50 27.72
N GLN A 199 8.55 -3.47 26.88
CA GLN A 199 7.44 -2.51 26.85
C GLN A 199 6.11 -3.18 26.46
N ILE A 200 6.14 -4.07 25.46
CA ILE A 200 4.98 -4.91 25.09
C ILE A 200 4.51 -5.73 26.29
N ALA A 201 5.42 -6.38 27.02
CA ALA A 201 5.07 -7.19 28.19
C ALA A 201 4.44 -6.34 29.31
N VAL A 202 4.96 -5.14 29.58
CA VAL A 202 4.38 -4.19 30.53
C VAL A 202 2.97 -3.79 30.12
N LEU A 203 2.74 -3.45 28.85
CA LEU A 203 1.42 -3.03 28.39
C LEU A 203 0.43 -4.18 28.35
N ALA A 204 0.83 -5.34 27.83
CA ALA A 204 -0.04 -6.51 27.74
C ALA A 204 -0.44 -7.02 29.14
N SER A 205 0.49 -7.03 30.12
CA SER A 205 0.16 -7.40 31.50
C SER A 205 -0.82 -6.43 32.18
N GLN A 206 -0.81 -5.15 31.80
CA GLN A 206 -1.78 -4.15 32.28
C GLN A 206 -3.15 -4.28 31.60
N LEU A 207 -3.16 -4.50 30.28
CA LEU A 207 -4.37 -4.59 29.46
C LEU A 207 -5.12 -5.90 29.66
N ALA A 208 -4.38 -7.01 29.77
CA ALA A 208 -4.89 -8.38 29.83
C ALA A 208 -4.11 -9.20 30.89
N PRO A 209 -4.40 -9.05 32.19
CA PRO A 209 -3.60 -9.67 33.26
C PRO A 209 -3.59 -11.21 33.29
N THR A 210 -4.46 -11.86 32.51
CA THR A 210 -4.57 -13.32 32.41
C THR A 210 -3.98 -13.89 31.13
N VAL A 211 -3.49 -13.05 30.22
CA VAL A 211 -2.91 -13.50 28.95
C VAL A 211 -1.54 -14.14 29.20
N GLN A 212 -1.23 -15.23 28.49
CA GLN A 212 0.11 -15.80 28.55
C GLN A 212 1.09 -14.87 27.82
N LEU A 213 2.18 -14.48 28.48
CA LEU A 213 3.18 -13.57 27.95
C LEU A 213 4.50 -14.29 27.68
N ILE A 214 4.87 -14.39 26.40
CA ILE A 214 6.13 -14.97 25.95
C ILE A 214 6.97 -13.85 25.31
N VAL A 215 8.20 -13.69 25.75
CA VAL A 215 9.07 -12.61 25.26
C VAL A 215 10.39 -13.16 24.73
N ARG A 216 10.76 -12.73 23.52
CA ARG A 216 12.12 -12.87 23.00
C ARG A 216 13.04 -11.89 23.75
N ALA A 217 14.15 -12.41 24.26
CA ALA A 217 15.24 -11.62 24.84
C ALA A 217 16.55 -11.84 24.05
N GLY A 218 17.37 -10.81 23.96
CA GLY A 218 18.68 -10.88 23.30
C GLY A 218 19.77 -11.56 24.16
N ASP A 219 19.68 -11.45 25.49
CA ASP A 219 20.64 -12.07 26.39
C ASP A 219 20.05 -12.45 27.77
N GLN A 220 20.88 -13.04 28.63
CA GLN A 220 20.48 -13.47 29.98
C GLN A 220 20.21 -12.32 30.95
N GLN A 221 20.81 -11.14 30.73
CA GLN A 221 20.59 -9.99 31.59
C GLN A 221 19.17 -9.44 31.36
N ASP A 222 18.77 -9.38 30.10
CA ASP A 222 17.42 -9.02 29.67
C ASP A 222 16.35 -9.98 30.20
N GLU A 223 16.67 -11.28 30.30
CA GLU A 223 15.74 -12.29 30.82
C GLU A 223 15.21 -11.95 32.21
N THR A 224 16.09 -11.50 33.10
CA THR A 224 15.71 -11.14 34.46
C THR A 224 14.77 -9.93 34.49
N VAL A 225 14.96 -8.98 33.57
CA VAL A 225 14.11 -7.79 33.46
C VAL A 225 12.75 -8.17 32.88
N ALA A 226 12.71 -8.93 31.79
CA ALA A 226 11.49 -9.39 31.13
C ALA A 226 10.58 -10.17 32.10
N ARG A 227 11.13 -11.12 32.89
CA ARG A 227 10.33 -11.83 33.91
C ARG A 227 9.79 -10.91 34.99
N ARG A 228 10.55 -9.89 35.43
CA ARG A 228 10.10 -8.94 36.46
C ARG A 228 8.96 -8.05 36.01
N VAL A 229 8.84 -7.79 34.71
CA VAL A 229 7.77 -6.95 34.15
C VAL A 229 6.52 -7.74 33.74
N GLY A 230 6.48 -9.05 34.02
CA GLY A 230 5.29 -9.88 33.82
C GLY A 230 5.37 -10.87 32.67
N ALA A 231 6.53 -11.07 32.03
CA ALA A 231 6.67 -12.18 31.07
C ALA A 231 6.66 -13.53 31.81
N ASP A 232 5.73 -14.40 31.44
CA ASP A 232 5.62 -15.77 31.98
C ASP A 232 6.78 -16.64 31.49
N GLU A 233 7.12 -16.49 30.22
CA GLU A 233 8.21 -17.19 29.56
C GLU A 233 9.12 -16.22 28.80
N VAL A 234 10.42 -16.48 28.87
CA VAL A 234 11.42 -15.71 28.14
C VAL A 234 12.29 -16.65 27.34
N ILE A 235 12.39 -16.38 26.03
CA ILE A 235 13.13 -17.19 25.08
C ILE A 235 14.34 -16.38 24.60
N ILE A 236 15.52 -16.97 24.71
CA ILE A 236 16.75 -16.46 24.10
C ILE A 236 17.08 -17.39 22.93
N PRO A 237 16.73 -17.02 21.67
CA PRO A 237 16.80 -17.92 20.52
C PRO A 237 18.18 -18.55 20.31
N GLU A 238 19.25 -17.79 20.55
CA GLU A 238 20.65 -18.21 20.39
C GLU A 238 21.00 -19.31 21.40
N VAL A 239 20.53 -19.20 22.65
CA VAL A 239 20.76 -20.20 23.70
C VAL A 239 19.96 -21.47 23.41
N VAL A 240 18.69 -21.33 23.00
CA VAL A 240 17.83 -22.48 22.66
C VAL A 240 18.39 -23.22 21.45
N SER A 241 18.78 -22.50 20.40
CA SER A 241 19.37 -23.07 19.19
C SER A 241 20.68 -23.78 19.49
N GLY A 242 21.55 -23.19 20.33
CA GLY A 242 22.80 -23.81 20.75
C GLY A 242 22.61 -25.14 21.49
N LYS A 243 21.60 -25.21 22.38
CA LYS A 243 21.25 -26.47 23.07
C LYS A 243 20.79 -27.55 22.11
N GLN A 244 19.93 -27.20 21.14
CA GLN A 244 19.45 -28.15 20.13
C GLN A 244 20.56 -28.71 19.24
N VAL A 245 21.61 -27.93 18.96
CA VAL A 245 22.79 -28.44 18.22
C VAL A 245 23.51 -29.50 19.05
N CYS A 246 23.74 -29.24 20.34
CA CYS A 246 24.41 -30.19 21.23
C CYS A 246 23.63 -31.50 21.39
N GLU A 247 22.29 -31.47 21.37
CA GLU A 247 21.44 -32.67 21.46
C GLU A 247 21.47 -33.55 20.20
N ARG A 248 21.98 -33.03 19.08
CA ARG A 248 22.11 -33.76 17.81
C ARG A 248 23.52 -34.33 17.57
N LEU A 249 24.48 -34.04 18.45
CA LEU A 249 25.83 -34.61 18.43
C LEU A 249 25.86 -35.94 19.18
#